data_AF-A0A257QYA4-F1
#
_entry.id   AF-A0A257QYA4-F1
#
_cell.length_a   1.000
_cell.length_b   1.000
_cell.length_c   1.000
_cell.angle_alpha   90.00
_cell.angle_beta   90.00
_cell.angle_gamma   90.00
#
_symmetry.space_group_name_H-M   'P 1'
#
loop_
_entity.id
_entity.type
_entity.pdbx_description
1 polymer ?
#
loop_
_entity_poly.entity_id
_entity_poly.type
_entity_poly.pdbx_seq_one_letter_code
_entity_poly.pdbx_strand_id
1 'polypeptide(L)'
;MTWRGVMRLLVGLVLGLVFFTVLATMIFLIGTGLFWHFQHPFWQWWLYLFEASGDPTVRVWLVISGVPAFAIPFLAGVVQLVRGRRVTGWSLRRDHAPTKPVDAPIRAPTDNHGHARWMTMEEAR
;
A
#
# COMPACT_ATOMS: atom_id res chain seq x y z
N MET A 1 -11.76 -6.00 16.75
CA MET A 1 -10.95 -5.08 15.93
C MET A 1 -10.20 -4.15 16.87
N THR A 2 -8.87 -4.06 16.80
CA THR A 2 -8.10 -3.23 17.75
C THR A 2 -8.18 -1.75 17.36
N TRP A 3 -8.12 -0.84 18.34
CA TRP A 3 -8.13 0.62 18.11
C TRP A 3 -7.07 1.07 17.08
N ARG A 4 -5.88 0.46 17.14
CA ARG A 4 -4.80 0.69 16.16
C ARG A 4 -5.17 0.27 14.75
N GLY A 5 -5.94 -0.81 14.59
CA GLY A 5 -6.44 -1.27 13.29
C GLY A 5 -7.48 -0.31 12.70
N VAL A 6 -8.41 0.18 13.53
CA VAL A 6 -9.41 1.17 13.12
C VAL A 6 -8.73 2.46 12.67
N MET A 7 -7.78 2.98 13.45
CA MET A 7 -7.06 4.21 13.12
C MET A 7 -6.31 4.09 11.78
N ARG A 8 -5.65 2.96 11.51
CA ARG A 8 -4.96 2.72 10.23
C ARG A 8 -5.91 2.70 9.05
N LEU A 9 -7.10 2.13 9.21
CA LEU A 9 -8.13 2.14 8.16
C LEU A 9 -8.67 3.54 7.92
N LEU A 10 -8.94 4.31 8.98
CA LEU A 10 -9.41 5.70 8.83
C LEU A 10 -8.37 6.56 8.11
N VAL A 11 -7.10 6.47 8.50
CA VAL A 11 -6.01 7.19 7.82
C VAL A 11 -5.90 6.75 6.35
N GLY A 12 -5.93 5.44 6.08
CA GLY A 12 -5.89 4.92 4.72
C GLY A 12 -7.08 5.38 3.87
N LEU A 13 -8.27 5.43 4.46
CA LEU A 13 -9.50 5.91 3.81
C LEU A 13 -9.39 7.40 3.48
N VAL A 14 -8.95 8.24 4.43
CA VAL A 14 -8.77 9.68 4.20
C VAL A 14 -7.73 9.93 3.10
N LEU A 15 -6.57 9.27 3.17
CA LEU A 15 -5.54 9.40 2.14
C LEU A 15 -6.02 8.90 0.78
N GLY A 16 -6.75 7.77 0.75
CA GLY A 16 -7.36 7.25 -0.47
C GLY A 16 -8.38 8.20 -1.08
N LEU A 17 -9.22 8.84 -0.25
CA LEU A 17 -10.22 9.81 -0.69
C LEU A 17 -9.58 11.09 -1.24
N VAL A 18 -8.54 11.60 -0.58
CA VAL A 18 -7.77 12.77 -1.06
C VAL A 18 -7.11 12.44 -2.40
N PHE A 19 -6.42 11.30 -2.48
CA PHE A 19 -5.79 10.84 -3.72
C PHE A 19 -6.80 10.68 -4.86
N PHE A 20 -7.93 10.00 -4.58
CA PHE A 20 -9.03 9.84 -5.53
C PHE A 20 -9.53 11.20 -6.02
N THR A 21 -9.82 12.12 -5.10
CA THR A 21 -10.42 13.42 -5.44
C THR A 21 -9.51 14.23 -6.35
N VAL A 22 -8.21 14.31 -6.03
CA VAL A 22 -7.23 15.04 -6.83
C VAL A 22 -7.06 14.36 -8.19
N LEU A 23 -6.79 13.06 -8.23
CA LEU A 23 -6.49 12.35 -9.47
C LEU A 23 -7.71 12.31 -10.42
N ALA A 24 -8.90 12.02 -9.89
CA ALA A 24 -10.14 12.01 -10.67
C ALA A 24 -10.42 13.41 -11.24
N THR A 25 -10.22 14.47 -10.46
CA THR A 25 -10.38 15.86 -10.93
C THR A 25 -9.37 16.20 -12.03
N MET A 26 -8.11 15.81 -11.89
CA MET A 26 -7.09 16.03 -12.92
C MET A 26 -7.44 15.34 -14.24
N ILE A 27 -7.73 14.04 -14.20
CA ILE A 27 -8.08 13.28 -15.41
C ILE A 27 -9.35 13.86 -16.05
N PHE A 28 -10.36 14.19 -15.24
CA PHE A 28 -11.61 14.76 -15.72
C PHE A 28 -11.40 16.11 -16.41
N LEU A 29 -10.70 17.05 -15.77
CA LEU A 29 -10.52 18.40 -16.30
C LEU A 29 -9.57 18.44 -17.51
N ILE A 30 -8.54 17.58 -17.53
CA ILE A 30 -7.65 17.46 -18.69
C ILE A 30 -8.43 16.81 -19.85
N GLY A 31 -9.18 15.74 -19.59
CA GLY A 31 -9.97 15.04 -20.61
C GLY A 31 -11.07 15.89 -21.22
N THR A 32 -11.70 16.75 -20.43
CA THR A 32 -12.74 17.70 -20.88
C THR A 32 -12.16 19.03 -21.39
N GLY A 33 -10.85 19.27 -21.27
CA GLY A 33 -10.22 20.53 -21.67
C GLY A 33 -10.51 21.72 -20.74
N LEU A 34 -11.14 21.49 -19.59
CA LEU A 34 -11.56 22.52 -18.63
C LEU A 34 -10.48 22.90 -17.60
N PHE A 35 -9.30 22.27 -17.65
CA PHE A 35 -8.25 22.45 -16.65
C PHE A 35 -7.87 23.92 -16.42
N TRP A 36 -7.73 24.71 -17.49
CA TRP A 36 -7.36 26.12 -17.42
C TRP A 36 -8.52 27.07 -17.11
N HIS A 37 -9.76 26.57 -17.09
CA HIS A 37 -10.94 27.38 -16.82
C HIS A 37 -11.13 27.67 -15.33
N PHE A 38 -10.48 26.91 -14.45
CA PHE A 38 -10.65 27.02 -13.01
C PHE A 38 -9.35 27.48 -12.33
N GLN A 39 -9.45 28.51 -11.50
CA GLN A 39 -8.32 28.99 -10.68
C GLN A 39 -7.87 27.93 -9.64
N HIS A 40 -8.81 27.10 -9.16
CA HIS A 40 -8.55 26.09 -8.13
C HIS A 40 -9.13 24.72 -8.55
N PRO A 41 -8.42 23.96 -9.41
CA PRO A 41 -8.92 22.73 -10.04
C PRO A 41 -8.76 21.47 -9.16
N PHE A 42 -9.19 21.51 -7.90
CA PHE A 42 -8.90 20.42 -6.94
C PHE A 42 -10.09 19.51 -6.59
N TRP A 43 -11.34 19.93 -6.86
CA TRP A 43 -12.52 19.21 -6.37
C TRP A 43 -13.67 19.10 -7.38
N GLN A 44 -13.45 19.56 -8.61
CA GLN A 44 -14.47 19.69 -9.65
C GLN A 44 -15.14 18.36 -9.98
N TRP A 45 -14.45 17.23 -9.84
CA TRP A 45 -15.06 15.93 -10.08
C TRP A 45 -16.35 15.73 -9.27
N TRP A 46 -16.38 16.17 -8.00
CA TRP A 46 -17.58 16.09 -7.17
C TRP A 46 -18.68 17.05 -7.60
N LEU A 47 -18.33 18.27 -8.02
CA LEU A 47 -19.29 19.23 -8.55
C LEU A 47 -20.02 18.67 -9.78
N TYR A 48 -19.25 18.15 -10.73
CA TYR A 48 -19.81 17.57 -11.96
C TYR A 48 -20.53 16.26 -11.71
N LEU A 49 -20.18 15.50 -10.67
CA LEU A 49 -20.94 14.30 -10.29
C LEU A 49 -22.38 14.64 -9.93
N PHE A 50 -22.62 15.72 -9.17
CA PHE A 50 -23.98 16.13 -8.78
C PHE A 50 -24.76 16.76 -9.95
N GLU A 51 -24.07 17.35 -10.93
CA GLU A 51 -24.67 17.95 -12.14
C GLU A 51 -24.77 16.95 -13.33
N ALA A 52 -24.35 15.70 -13.13
CA ALA A 52 -24.14 14.73 -14.21
C ALA A 52 -25.41 14.37 -15.01
N SER A 53 -26.62 14.75 -14.57
CA SER A 53 -27.86 14.50 -15.32
C SER A 53 -28.01 15.32 -16.60
N GLY A 54 -27.31 16.45 -16.73
CA GLY A 54 -27.49 17.38 -17.84
C GLY A 54 -26.75 17.03 -19.13
N ASP A 55 -25.65 16.27 -19.08
CA ASP A 55 -24.78 16.03 -20.23
C ASP A 55 -24.19 14.60 -20.24
N PRO A 56 -24.46 13.78 -21.29
CA PRO A 56 -23.91 12.43 -21.41
C PRO A 56 -22.38 12.41 -21.51
N THR A 57 -21.76 13.45 -22.06
CA THR A 57 -20.30 13.59 -22.17
C THR A 57 -19.66 13.70 -20.80
N VAL A 58 -20.24 14.51 -19.91
CA VAL A 58 -19.80 14.65 -18.52
C VAL A 58 -19.88 13.30 -17.80
N ARG A 59 -20.97 12.55 -17.97
CA ARG A 59 -21.12 11.21 -17.38
C ARG A 59 -20.02 10.25 -17.80
N VAL A 60 -19.71 10.19 -19.10
CA VAL A 60 -18.65 9.32 -19.61
C VAL A 60 -17.31 9.71 -19.00
N TRP A 61 -16.98 11.00 -18.95
CA TRP A 61 -15.73 11.46 -18.37
C TRP A 61 -15.65 11.25 -16.86
N LEU A 62 -16.75 11.32 -16.12
CA LEU A 62 -16.79 10.98 -14.70
C LEU A 62 -16.43 9.51 -14.46
N VAL A 63 -16.91 8.61 -15.32
CA VAL A 63 -16.55 7.18 -15.24
C VAL A 63 -15.09 6.95 -15.63
N ILE A 64 -14.64 7.51 -16.75
CA ILE A 64 -13.25 7.36 -17.25
C ILE A 64 -12.24 7.90 -16.23
N SER A 65 -12.55 9.00 -15.55
CA SER A 65 -11.67 9.57 -14.53
C SER A 65 -11.80 8.89 -13.17
N GLY A 66 -13.02 8.59 -12.73
CA GLY A 66 -13.29 8.03 -11.41
C GLY A 66 -12.84 6.59 -11.26
N VAL A 67 -13.06 5.73 -12.26
CA VAL A 67 -12.72 4.30 -12.16
C VAL A 67 -11.22 4.07 -11.95
N PRO A 68 -10.30 4.64 -12.77
CA PRO A 68 -8.86 4.49 -12.55
C PRO A 68 -8.40 5.14 -11.23
N ALA A 69 -8.94 6.32 -10.90
CA ALA A 69 -8.58 7.03 -9.67
C ALA A 69 -8.98 6.25 -8.41
N PHE A 70 -10.06 5.48 -8.46
CA PHE A 70 -10.48 4.57 -7.39
C PHE A 70 -9.68 3.27 -7.39
N ALA A 71 -9.43 2.69 -8.57
CA ALA A 71 -8.78 1.40 -8.70
C ALA A 71 -7.39 1.38 -8.05
N ILE A 72 -6.61 2.46 -8.17
CA ILE A 72 -5.25 2.54 -7.61
C ILE A 72 -5.24 2.38 -6.07
N PRO A 73 -5.88 3.26 -5.26
CA PRO A 73 -5.88 3.11 -3.81
C PRO A 73 -6.61 1.85 -3.36
N PHE A 74 -7.65 1.42 -4.08
CA PHE A 74 -8.36 0.18 -3.78
C PHE A 74 -7.45 -1.05 -3.93
N LEU A 75 -6.80 -1.21 -5.09
CA LEU A 75 -5.88 -2.32 -5.34
C LEU A 75 -4.68 -2.27 -4.39
N ALA A 76 -4.13 -1.08 -4.11
CA ALA A 76 -3.08 -0.92 -3.11
C ALA A 76 -3.54 -1.40 -1.72
N GLY A 77 -4.75 -1.04 -1.31
CA GLY A 77 -5.38 -1.51 -0.07
C GLY A 77 -5.57 -3.03 -0.05
N VAL A 78 -6.10 -3.61 -1.13
CA VAL A 78 -6.29 -5.07 -1.28
C VAL A 78 -4.95 -5.80 -1.20
N VAL A 79 -3.94 -5.34 -1.94
CA VAL A 79 -2.58 -5.91 -1.93
C VAL A 79 -2.00 -5.84 -0.52
N GLN A 80 -2.16 -4.71 0.19
CA GLN A 80 -1.72 -4.60 1.58
C GLN A 80 -2.51 -5.48 2.54
N LEU A 81 -3.80 -5.74 2.33
CA LEU A 81 -4.56 -6.68 3.16
C LEU A 81 -4.14 -8.13 2.93
N VAL A 82 -3.90 -8.51 1.68
CA VAL A 82 -3.46 -9.86 1.31
C VAL A 82 -2.01 -10.11 1.74
N ARG A 83 -1.11 -9.15 1.48
CA ARG A 83 0.32 -9.24 1.84
C ARG A 83 0.59 -8.88 3.29
N GLY A 84 -0.22 -8.05 3.94
CA GLY A 84 -0.08 -7.65 5.35
C GLY A 84 -0.27 -8.82 6.32
N ARG A 85 -0.88 -9.93 5.88
CA ARG A 85 -0.87 -11.21 6.60
C ARG A 85 0.49 -11.95 6.52
N ARG A 86 1.37 -11.56 5.60
CA ARG A 86 2.74 -12.10 5.43
C ARG A 86 3.83 -11.11 5.85
N VAL A 87 3.54 -9.81 5.83
CA VAL A 87 4.49 -8.76 6.24
C VAL A 87 4.29 -8.45 7.73
N THR A 88 4.68 -9.40 8.58
CA THR A 88 4.98 -9.12 9.99
C THR A 88 6.32 -8.38 10.06
N GLY A 89 6.28 -7.06 9.85
CA GLY A 89 7.41 -6.15 10.08
C GLY A 89 8.15 -5.70 8.82
N TRP A 90 8.51 -4.42 8.78
CA TRP A 90 9.65 -3.95 8.00
C TRP A 90 10.91 -4.53 8.64
N SER A 91 11.27 -5.75 8.26
CA SER A 91 12.62 -6.25 8.54
C SER A 91 13.55 -5.67 7.48
N LEU A 92 14.43 -4.75 7.90
CA LEU A 92 15.60 -4.34 7.11
C LEU A 92 16.57 -5.51 6.86
N ARG A 93 16.34 -6.66 7.50
CA ARG A 93 17.08 -7.89 7.26
C ARG A 93 16.57 -8.50 5.96
N ARG A 94 17.24 -8.19 4.87
CA ARG A 94 17.24 -9.05 3.69
C ARG A 94 18.13 -10.24 4.03
N ASP A 95 17.56 -11.40 4.28
CA ASP A 95 18.33 -12.64 4.28
C ASP A 95 18.88 -12.82 2.87
N HIS A 96 20.15 -12.49 2.67
CA HIS A 96 20.83 -12.77 1.41
C HIS A 96 21.12 -14.26 1.37
N ALA A 97 20.83 -14.90 0.23
CA ALA A 97 21.33 -16.25 0.00
C ALA A 97 22.85 -16.20 0.17
N PRO A 98 23.42 -17.03 1.06
CA PRO A 98 24.84 -16.94 1.36
C PRO A 98 25.62 -17.21 0.07
N THR A 99 26.49 -16.27 -0.31
CA THR A 99 27.31 -16.35 -1.51
C THR A 99 28.44 -17.38 -1.39
N LYS A 100 28.65 -17.92 -0.20
CA LYS A 100 29.56 -19.03 0.09
C LYS A 100 28.78 -20.14 0.78
N PRO A 101 29.13 -21.42 0.56
CA PRO A 101 28.64 -22.51 1.38
C PRO A 101 28.85 -22.15 2.85
N VAL A 102 27.76 -22.08 3.62
CA VAL A 102 27.86 -22.00 5.06
C VAL A 102 28.10 -23.42 5.51
N ASP A 103 29.35 -23.75 5.83
CA ASP A 103 29.67 -25.02 6.44
C ASP A 103 28.82 -25.18 7.70
N ALA A 104 28.30 -26.39 7.91
CA ALA A 104 27.56 -26.70 9.13
C ALA A 104 28.39 -26.24 10.33
N PRO A 105 27.78 -25.61 11.35
CA PRO A 105 28.53 -25.04 12.48
C PRO A 105 29.46 -26.10 13.05
N ILE A 106 30.77 -25.90 12.83
CA ILE A 106 31.79 -26.81 13.33
C ILE A 106 31.76 -26.64 14.84
N ARG A 107 31.48 -27.75 15.55
CA ARG A 107 31.58 -27.80 17.01
C ARG A 107 33.05 -27.63 17.38
N ALA A 108 33.50 -26.40 17.53
CA ALA A 108 34.79 -26.13 18.10
C ALA A 108 34.63 -26.17 19.63
N PRO A 109 35.35 -27.06 20.34
CA PRO A 109 35.55 -26.90 21.78
C PRO A 109 36.51 -25.72 21.94
N THR A 110 35.97 -24.50 21.84
CA THR A 110 36.73 -23.29 22.12
C THR A 110 36.37 -22.82 23.52
N ASP A 111 37.38 -22.75 24.38
CA ASP A 111 37.28 -22.29 25.77
C ASP A 111 37.10 -20.76 25.91
N ASN A 112 36.92 -20.03 24.81
CA ASN A 112 36.85 -18.57 24.86
C ASN A 112 35.66 -18.03 25.68
N HIS A 113 34.61 -18.83 25.90
CA HIS A 113 33.43 -18.42 26.69
C HIS A 113 32.91 -19.49 27.67
N GLY A 114 33.78 -20.40 28.13
CA GLY A 114 33.42 -21.51 29.02
C GLY A 114 32.74 -22.66 28.26
N HIS A 115 32.68 -23.84 28.91
CA HIS A 115 32.23 -25.12 28.34
C HIS A 115 30.73 -25.19 28.02
N ALA A 116 30.18 -24.18 27.34
CA ALA A 116 28.80 -24.18 26.89
C ALA A 116 28.66 -25.12 25.69
N ARG A 117 28.43 -26.41 25.97
CA ARG A 117 27.89 -27.35 24.99
C ARG A 117 26.43 -26.96 24.73
N TRP A 118 26.15 -26.38 23.58
CA TRP A 118 24.76 -26.14 23.17
C TRP A 118 24.08 -27.48 22.81
N MET A 119 22.92 -27.72 23.41
CA MET A 119 22.11 -28.94 23.25
C MET A 119 21.50 -28.98 21.85
N THR A 120 21.43 -30.16 21.23
CA THR A 120 20.76 -30.30 19.92
C THR A 120 19.25 -30.23 20.06
N MET A 121 18.54 -29.92 18.95
CA MET A 121 17.07 -30.00 18.90
C MET A 121 16.55 -31.42 19.16
N GLU A 122 17.32 -32.46 18.84
CA GLU A 122 16.98 -33.85 19.18
C GLU A 122 17.16 -34.15 20.67
N GLU A 123 18.21 -33.59 21.30
CA GLU A 123 18.42 -33.70 22.74
C GLU A 123 17.38 -32.89 23.55
N ALA A 124 16.84 -31.81 22.98
CA ALA A 124 15.87 -30.94 23.64
C ALA A 124 14.40 -31.39 23.49
N ARG A 125 14.13 -32.46 22.73
CA ARG A 125 12.78 -32.97 22.46
C ARG A 125 12.45 -34.16 23.35
#